data_AF-A0A538TH19-F1
#
_entry.id   AF-A0A538TH19-F1
#
_cell.length_a   1.000
_cell.length_b   1.000
_cell.length_c   1.000
_cell.angle_alpha   90.00
_cell.angle_beta   90.00
_cell.angle_gamma   90.00
#
_symmetry.space_group_name_H-M   'P 1'
#
loop_
_entity.id
_entity.type
_entity.pdbx_description
1 polymer ?
#
loop_
_entity_poly.entity_id
_entity_poly.type
_entity_poly.pdbx_seq_one_letter_code
_entity_poly.pdbx_strand_id
1 'polypeptide(L)'
;MMDWVPLVNFPLEWAAIALLAAGAIYWERSALSGVGIEGCMLSAVLGFCLGYEWSGSYVIAVGAAAGGAMAFALVAGAILLAFRADPTVGSFCLSLVPTCALVLFSRAGPLKLMTETPPPGLIGGTIFAGTYAEDLLASPGLIVAPLVLAIAGFIMLKTPYGLRLRAYSETPALARRGPGRVVWVRLSGAALGALWAVPAAAILLRVHPASAPFGLGYVALACAVAGRWGFLPAILMSAGPAILRTLRPYVPAGTAGGIALEAAPFVLALFYLVLFSRRALRASGSRKSRLDPDVL
;
A
#
# COMPACT_ATOMS: atom_id res chain seq x y z
N MET A 1 31.96 7.32 13.33
CA MET A 1 31.21 6.17 12.78
C MET A 1 30.31 6.73 11.70
N MET A 2 30.36 6.23 10.47
CA MET A 2 29.34 6.58 9.46
C MET A 2 28.02 6.02 9.94
N ASP A 3 27.02 6.86 10.18
CA ASP A 3 25.67 6.41 10.51
C ASP A 3 25.08 5.74 9.27
N TRP A 4 25.12 4.40 9.20
CA TRP A 4 24.60 3.59 8.09
C TRP A 4 23.06 3.52 8.02
N VAL A 5 22.40 4.21 8.94
CA VAL A 5 20.94 4.37 9.04
C VAL A 5 20.24 4.79 7.73
N PRO A 6 20.77 5.68 6.85
CA PRO A 6 20.05 6.08 5.63
C PRO A 6 20.01 4.97 4.59
N LEU A 7 21.12 4.23 4.46
CA LEU A 7 21.27 3.16 3.49
C LEU A 7 20.43 1.93 3.87
N VAL A 8 20.18 1.73 5.17
CA VAL A 8 19.28 0.68 5.68
C VAL A 8 17.81 1.06 5.52
N ASN A 9 17.46 2.33 5.74
CA ASN A 9 16.06 2.77 5.65
C ASN A 9 15.55 2.81 4.20
N PHE A 10 16.41 3.12 3.21
CA PHE A 10 15.98 3.19 1.80
C PHE A 10 15.32 1.92 1.26
N PRO A 11 15.95 0.74 1.32
CA PRO A 11 15.34 -0.47 0.79
C PRO A 11 14.06 -0.86 1.54
N LEU A 12 13.96 -0.54 2.85
CA LEU A 12 12.75 -0.77 3.63
C LEU A 12 11.60 0.17 3.23
N GLU A 13 11.88 1.47 3.13
CA GLU A 13 10.94 2.49 2.66
C GLU A 13 10.43 2.18 1.25
N TRP A 14 11.36 1.82 0.35
CA TRP A 14 11.05 1.40 -1.01
C TRP A 14 10.16 0.15 -1.04
N ALA A 15 10.55 -0.88 -0.28
CA ALA A 15 9.79 -2.11 -0.20
C ALA A 15 8.35 -1.88 0.30
N ALA A 16 8.17 -1.03 1.32
CA ALA A 16 6.85 -0.70 1.84
C ALA A 16 5.97 0.01 0.80
N ILE A 17 6.49 1.04 0.13
CA ILE A 17 5.74 1.79 -0.89
C ILE A 17 5.47 0.91 -2.12
N ALA A 18 6.41 0.04 -2.50
CA ALA A 18 6.23 -0.93 -3.57
C ALA A 18 5.11 -1.93 -3.27
N LEU A 19 5.04 -2.45 -2.03
CA LEU A 19 3.97 -3.33 -1.56
C LEU A 19 2.60 -2.64 -1.57
N LEU A 20 2.53 -1.39 -1.14
CA LEU A 20 1.31 -0.57 -1.24
C LEU A 20 0.93 -0.33 -2.70
N ALA A 21 1.89 -0.07 -3.59
CA ALA A 21 1.62 0.14 -5.01
C ALA A 21 1.07 -1.14 -5.67
N ALA A 22 1.64 -2.30 -5.31
CA ALA A 22 1.10 -3.60 -5.67
C ALA A 22 -0.34 -3.78 -5.17
N GLY A 23 -0.61 -3.49 -3.90
CA GLY A 23 -1.95 -3.53 -3.31
C GLY A 23 -2.95 -2.60 -4.00
N ALA A 24 -2.53 -1.38 -4.36
CA ALA A 24 -3.31 -0.41 -5.11
C ALA A 24 -3.71 -0.95 -6.49
N ILE A 25 -2.78 -1.61 -7.20
CA ILE A 25 -3.08 -2.27 -8.48
C ILE A 25 -4.12 -3.38 -8.28
N TYR A 26 -4.01 -4.21 -7.23
CA TYR A 26 -5.01 -5.23 -6.94
C TYR A 26 -6.41 -4.64 -6.68
N TRP A 27 -6.49 -3.55 -5.92
CA TRP A 27 -7.74 -2.83 -5.68
C TRP A 27 -8.35 -2.23 -6.96
N GLU A 28 -7.51 -1.63 -7.81
CA GLU A 28 -7.95 -1.12 -9.11
C GLU A 28 -8.46 -2.24 -10.01
N ARG A 29 -7.74 -3.37 -10.08
CA ARG A 29 -8.17 -4.55 -10.85
C ARG A 29 -9.38 -5.26 -10.25
N SER A 30 -9.70 -4.99 -8.98
CA SER A 30 -10.95 -5.42 -8.35
C SER A 30 -12.12 -4.48 -8.66
N ALA A 31 -11.87 -3.38 -9.39
CA ALA A 31 -12.80 -2.31 -9.70
C ALA A 31 -13.43 -1.68 -8.45
N LEU A 32 -12.65 -1.61 -7.37
CA LEU A 32 -12.99 -0.94 -6.12
C LEU A 32 -12.20 0.36 -5.93
N SER A 33 -11.47 0.81 -6.96
CA SER A 33 -10.52 1.93 -6.94
C SER A 33 -9.29 1.70 -6.05
N GLY A 34 -8.10 1.90 -6.62
CA GLY A 34 -6.82 1.80 -5.91
C GLY A 34 -6.68 2.74 -4.72
N VAL A 35 -7.54 3.76 -4.60
CA VAL A 35 -7.64 4.68 -3.46
C VAL A 35 -7.88 3.94 -2.13
N GLY A 36 -8.58 2.80 -2.16
CA GLY A 36 -8.89 2.03 -0.96
C GLY A 36 -7.68 1.42 -0.24
N ILE A 37 -6.51 1.37 -0.88
CA ILE A 37 -5.29 0.83 -0.27
C ILE A 37 -4.86 1.60 0.98
N GLU A 38 -5.16 2.91 1.05
CA GLU A 38 -4.92 3.72 2.25
C GLU A 38 -5.70 3.16 3.44
N GLY A 39 -6.97 2.81 3.22
CA GLY A 39 -7.81 2.23 4.24
C GLY A 39 -7.33 0.83 4.67
N CYS A 40 -6.87 0.00 3.73
CA CYS A 40 -6.25 -1.28 4.05
C CYS A 40 -5.00 -1.13 4.91
N MET A 41 -4.09 -0.23 4.52
CA MET A 41 -2.86 0.05 5.25
C MET A 41 -3.16 0.55 6.66
N LEU A 42 -4.03 1.55 6.82
CA LEU A 42 -4.35 2.11 8.13
C LEU A 42 -5.15 1.15 9.00
N SER A 43 -5.97 0.28 8.41
CA SER A 43 -6.63 -0.81 9.15
C SER A 43 -5.62 -1.86 9.62
N ALA A 44 -4.57 -2.14 8.83
CA ALA A 44 -3.46 -2.98 9.26
C ALA A 44 -2.69 -2.35 10.42
N VAL A 45 -2.38 -1.05 10.34
CA VAL A 45 -1.71 -0.29 11.42
C VAL A 45 -2.56 -0.29 12.69
N LEU A 46 -3.86 -0.03 12.58
CA LEU A 46 -4.79 -0.07 13.70
C LEU A 46 -4.81 -1.47 14.35
N GLY A 47 -4.88 -2.53 13.54
CA GLY A 47 -4.82 -3.92 14.01
C GLY A 47 -3.49 -4.26 14.68
N PHE A 48 -2.36 -3.79 14.14
CA PHE A 48 -1.04 -3.93 14.75
C PHE A 48 -1.01 -3.30 16.15
N CYS A 49 -1.42 -2.03 16.25
CA CYS A 49 -1.42 -1.31 17.52
C CYS A 49 -2.35 -2.00 18.53
N LEU A 50 -3.62 -2.26 18.19
CA LEU A 50 -4.58 -2.88 19.10
C LEU A 50 -4.16 -4.29 19.54
N GLY A 51 -3.70 -5.11 18.59
CA GLY A 51 -3.27 -6.48 18.87
C GLY A 51 -2.07 -6.51 19.81
N TYR A 52 -1.12 -5.59 19.64
CA TYR A 52 0.02 -5.46 20.54
C TYR A 52 -0.35 -4.86 21.89
N GLU A 53 -1.22 -3.85 21.93
CA GLU A 53 -1.67 -3.21 23.18
C GLU A 53 -2.26 -4.20 24.19
N TRP A 54 -3.10 -5.11 23.70
CA TRP A 54 -3.80 -6.08 24.54
C TRP A 54 -2.95 -7.30 24.88
N SER A 55 -2.08 -7.75 23.97
CA SER A 55 -1.37 -9.03 24.14
C SER A 55 0.11 -8.91 24.49
N GLY A 56 0.75 -7.78 24.17
CA GLY A 56 2.21 -7.62 24.20
C GLY A 56 2.96 -8.53 23.21
N SER A 57 2.26 -9.26 22.33
CA SER A 57 2.87 -10.23 21.42
C SER A 57 2.82 -9.75 19.97
N TYR A 58 3.98 -9.71 19.33
CA TYR A 58 4.09 -9.32 17.92
C TYR A 58 3.34 -10.28 16.98
N VAL A 59 3.27 -11.57 17.31
CA VAL A 59 2.55 -12.57 16.50
C VAL A 59 1.06 -12.30 16.49
N ILE A 60 0.49 -11.98 17.66
CA ILE A 60 -0.93 -11.64 17.78
C ILE A 60 -1.20 -10.30 17.07
N ALA A 61 -0.27 -9.34 17.16
CA ALA A 61 -0.36 -8.07 16.44
C ALA A 61 -0.37 -8.25 14.91
N VAL A 62 0.47 -9.13 14.36
CA VAL A 62 0.46 -9.47 12.92
C VAL A 62 -0.88 -10.10 12.51
N GLY A 63 -1.41 -11.02 13.32
CA GLY A 63 -2.72 -11.63 13.08
C GLY A 63 -3.86 -10.61 13.10
N ALA A 64 -3.84 -9.71 14.08
CA ALA A 64 -4.82 -8.61 14.19
C ALA A 64 -4.70 -7.61 13.04
N ALA A 65 -3.49 -7.31 12.57
CA ALA A 65 -3.25 -6.46 11.41
C ALA A 65 -3.80 -7.08 10.11
N ALA A 66 -3.53 -8.36 9.87
CA ALA A 66 -4.08 -9.09 8.73
C ALA A 66 -5.61 -9.17 8.80
N GLY A 67 -6.16 -9.44 9.99
CA GLY A 67 -7.60 -9.43 10.24
C GLY A 67 -8.23 -8.06 9.97
N GLY A 68 -7.64 -6.97 10.47
CA GLY A 68 -8.11 -5.60 10.28
C GLY A 68 -8.08 -5.16 8.82
N ALA A 69 -6.98 -5.40 8.12
CA ALA A 69 -6.84 -5.10 6.69
C ALA A 69 -7.86 -5.85 5.84
N MET A 70 -8.04 -7.15 6.11
CA MET A 70 -8.97 -8.00 5.37
C MET A 70 -10.43 -7.66 5.69
N ALA A 71 -10.76 -7.39 6.95
CA ALA A 71 -12.08 -6.93 7.36
C ALA A 71 -12.45 -5.63 6.66
N PHE A 72 -11.54 -4.65 6.63
CA PHE A 72 -11.75 -3.42 5.88
C PHE A 72 -12.01 -3.69 4.40
N ALA A 73 -11.16 -4.49 3.74
CA ALA A 73 -11.30 -4.74 2.31
C ALA A 73 -12.60 -5.46 1.94
N LEU A 74 -13.03 -6.44 2.75
CA LEU A 74 -14.27 -7.17 2.52
C LEU A 74 -15.50 -6.31 2.80
N VAL A 75 -15.51 -5.55 3.90
CA VAL A 75 -16.64 -4.66 4.26
C VAL A 75 -16.73 -3.52 3.25
N ALA A 76 -15.63 -2.85 2.95
CA ALA A 76 -15.59 -1.77 1.98
C ALA A 76 -15.99 -2.27 0.59
N GLY A 77 -15.41 -3.40 0.14
CA GLY A 77 -15.75 -4.02 -1.12
C GLY A 77 -17.22 -4.42 -1.21
N ALA A 78 -17.79 -4.99 -0.14
CA ALA A 78 -19.20 -5.37 -0.08
C ALA A 78 -20.12 -4.14 -0.17
N ILE A 79 -19.82 -3.07 0.58
CA ILE A 79 -20.59 -1.81 0.54
C ILE A 79 -20.56 -1.21 -0.86
N LEU A 80 -19.37 -1.07 -1.46
CA LEU A 80 -19.21 -0.47 -2.78
C LEU A 80 -19.94 -1.26 -3.87
N LEU A 81 -19.88 -2.60 -3.81
CA LEU A 81 -20.56 -3.47 -4.77
C LEU A 81 -22.08 -3.52 -4.55
N ALA A 82 -22.54 -3.52 -3.29
CA ALA A 82 -23.96 -3.59 -2.95
C ALA A 82 -24.70 -2.28 -3.27
N PHE A 83 -24.15 -1.14 -2.85
CA PHE A 83 -24.77 0.17 -3.01
C PHE A 83 -24.47 0.84 -4.35
N ARG A 84 -23.61 0.25 -5.18
CA ARG A 84 -23.23 0.77 -6.51
C ARG A 84 -22.72 2.21 -6.45
N ALA A 85 -22.02 2.54 -5.37
CA ALA A 85 -21.38 3.84 -5.22
C ALA A 85 -20.28 4.02 -6.29
N ASP A 86 -19.93 5.27 -6.59
CA ASP A 86 -18.72 5.55 -7.34
C ASP A 86 -17.53 4.93 -6.58
N PRO A 87 -16.78 3.98 -7.17
CA PRO A 87 -15.73 3.26 -6.45
C PRO A 87 -14.62 4.18 -5.95
N THR A 88 -14.34 5.29 -6.63
CA THR A 88 -13.27 6.22 -6.25
C THR A 88 -13.70 7.06 -5.06
N VAL A 89 -14.88 7.67 -5.12
CA VAL A 89 -15.42 8.48 -4.02
C VAL A 89 -15.70 7.59 -2.81
N GLY A 90 -16.31 6.43 -3.02
CA GLY A 90 -16.66 5.52 -1.93
C GLY A 90 -15.43 4.95 -1.23
N SER A 91 -14.40 4.52 -1.97
CA SER A 91 -13.14 4.06 -1.34
C SER A 91 -12.40 5.15 -0.61
N PHE A 92 -12.42 6.38 -1.12
CA PHE A 92 -11.89 7.54 -0.41
C PHE A 92 -12.63 7.79 0.91
N CYS A 93 -13.97 7.82 0.88
CA CYS A 93 -14.76 8.01 2.10
C CYS A 93 -14.53 6.89 3.12
N LEU A 94 -14.44 5.64 2.66
CA LEU A 94 -14.23 4.48 3.53
C LEU A 94 -12.82 4.47 4.13
N SER A 95 -11.78 4.88 3.39
CA SER A 95 -10.41 4.94 3.94
C SER A 95 -10.26 5.96 5.07
N LEU A 96 -11.14 6.95 5.18
CA LEU A 96 -11.17 7.88 6.30
C LEU A 96 -11.59 7.21 7.62
N VAL A 97 -12.33 6.09 7.58
CA VAL A 97 -12.78 5.38 8.79
C VAL A 97 -11.60 4.89 9.64
N PRO A 98 -10.67 4.06 9.13
CA PRO A 98 -9.49 3.65 9.90
C PRO A 98 -8.54 4.82 10.18
N THR A 99 -8.50 5.84 9.30
CA THR A 99 -7.74 7.08 9.54
C THR A 99 -8.19 7.76 10.82
N CYS A 100 -9.49 8.07 10.93
CA CYS A 100 -10.08 8.70 12.08
C CYS A 100 -9.98 7.81 13.33
N ALA A 101 -10.19 6.49 13.18
CA ALA A 101 -10.06 5.55 14.28
C ALA A 101 -8.64 5.59 14.88
N LEU A 102 -7.59 5.59 14.04
CA LEU A 102 -6.22 5.65 14.50
C LEU A 102 -5.89 6.97 15.20
N VAL A 103 -6.41 8.10 14.69
CA VAL A 103 -6.25 9.43 15.31
C VAL A 103 -6.97 9.52 16.66
N LEU A 104 -8.16 8.94 16.79
CA LEU A 104 -8.87 8.89 18.06
C LEU A 104 -8.15 7.96 19.06
N PHE A 105 -7.62 6.84 18.57
CA PHE A 105 -6.90 5.89 19.38
C PHE A 105 -5.58 6.47 19.91
N SER A 106 -4.83 7.22 19.09
CA SER A 106 -3.60 7.88 19.54
C SER A 106 -3.81 8.99 20.56
N ARG A 107 -5.04 9.54 20.68
CA ARG A 107 -5.39 10.48 21.75
C ARG A 107 -5.56 9.81 23.12
N ALA A 108 -5.80 8.50 23.16
CA ALA A 108 -6.00 7.77 24.41
C ALA A 108 -4.70 7.58 25.21
N GLY A 109 -3.53 7.76 24.58
CA GLY A 109 -2.22 7.65 25.20
C GLY A 109 -1.15 7.21 24.21
N PRO A 110 0.13 7.20 24.62
CA PRO A 110 1.21 6.67 23.81
C PRO A 110 1.02 5.17 23.59
N LEU A 111 1.00 4.74 22.32
CA LEU A 111 0.84 3.34 21.96
C LEU A 111 2.15 2.59 22.21
N LYS A 112 2.11 1.47 22.94
CA LYS A 112 3.24 0.58 23.26
C LYS A 112 4.03 0.20 22.02
N LEU A 113 3.35 -0.17 20.93
CA LEU A 113 4.04 -0.54 19.69
C LEU A 113 4.78 0.63 19.02
N MET A 114 4.40 1.87 19.35
CA MET A 114 5.03 3.10 18.84
C MET A 114 6.14 3.64 19.77
N THR A 115 6.24 3.11 21.00
CA THR A 115 7.23 3.53 22.00
C THR A 115 8.25 2.45 22.36
N GLU A 116 7.92 1.18 22.16
CA GLU A 116 8.80 0.05 22.42
C GLU A 116 9.67 -0.28 21.21
N THR A 117 10.94 -0.59 21.47
CA THR A 117 11.84 -1.12 20.46
C THR A 117 11.43 -2.56 20.13
N PRO A 118 11.06 -2.88 18.88
CA PRO A 118 10.68 -4.25 18.52
C PRO A 118 11.85 -5.22 18.75
N PRO A 119 11.57 -6.52 19.00
CA PRO A 119 12.60 -7.51 19.29
C PRO A 119 13.61 -7.65 18.14
N PRO A 120 14.86 -8.03 18.46
CA PRO A 120 15.95 -8.13 17.49
C PRO A 120 15.65 -9.14 16.38
N GLY A 121 16.36 -8.97 15.26
CA GLY A 121 16.17 -9.70 14.01
C GLY A 121 16.28 -11.23 14.09
N LEU A 122 15.79 -11.91 13.05
CA LEU A 122 15.79 -13.38 12.91
C LEU A 122 17.18 -14.00 12.71
N ILE A 123 18.19 -13.20 12.38
CA ILE A 123 19.54 -13.66 12.05
C ILE A 123 20.53 -12.82 12.87
N GLY A 124 21.28 -13.47 13.75
CA GLY A 124 22.41 -12.89 14.48
C GLY A 124 23.62 -13.81 14.39
N GLY A 125 24.83 -13.24 14.37
CA GLY A 125 26.07 -14.02 14.34
C GLY A 125 26.47 -14.52 12.95
N THR A 126 26.35 -13.68 11.93
CA THR A 126 26.82 -13.99 10.57
C THR A 126 28.30 -13.60 10.38
N ILE A 127 28.93 -14.07 9.29
CA ILE A 127 30.27 -13.60 8.86
C ILE A 127 30.34 -12.09 8.61
N PHE A 128 29.19 -11.41 8.57
CA PHE A 128 29.03 -9.97 8.40
C PHE A 128 28.84 -9.25 9.75
N ALA A 129 29.16 -9.90 10.87
CA ALA A 129 29.03 -9.34 12.22
C ALA A 129 29.64 -7.93 12.33
N GLY A 130 28.83 -6.93 12.72
CA GLY A 130 29.23 -5.54 12.85
C GLY A 130 29.34 -4.76 11.53
N THR A 131 28.81 -5.30 10.42
CA THR A 131 28.79 -4.62 9.11
C THR A 131 27.38 -4.23 8.68
N TYR A 132 27.28 -3.25 7.76
CA TYR A 132 26.03 -2.80 7.12
C TYR A 132 25.14 -3.95 6.61
N ALA A 133 25.75 -5.05 6.14
CA ALA A 133 25.01 -6.18 5.61
C ALA A 133 24.27 -6.97 6.71
N GLU A 134 24.78 -7.00 7.94
CA GLU A 134 24.13 -7.70 9.05
C GLU A 134 22.84 -7.00 9.48
N ASP A 135 22.84 -5.69 9.69
CA ASP A 135 21.64 -4.93 10.07
C ASP A 135 20.53 -5.03 9.01
N LEU A 136 20.94 -5.08 7.73
CA LEU A 136 20.04 -5.23 6.60
C LEU A 136 19.44 -6.64 6.53
N LEU A 137 20.27 -7.69 6.66
CA LEU A 137 19.86 -9.10 6.64
C LEU A 137 19.09 -9.52 7.89
N ALA A 138 19.38 -8.91 9.03
CA ALA A 138 18.67 -9.12 10.28
C ALA A 138 17.26 -8.53 10.24
N SER A 139 16.91 -7.69 9.26
CA SER A 139 15.58 -7.10 9.13
C SER A 139 14.60 -8.04 8.37
N PRO A 140 13.60 -8.67 9.03
CA PRO A 140 12.64 -9.55 8.36
C PRO A 140 11.93 -8.91 7.18
N GLY A 141 11.67 -7.60 7.24
CA GLY A 141 10.98 -6.85 6.20
C GLY A 141 11.69 -6.89 4.84
N LEU A 142 13.03 -6.93 4.83
CA LEU A 142 13.83 -6.89 3.62
C LEU A 142 13.89 -8.24 2.89
N ILE A 143 13.65 -9.33 3.62
CA ILE A 143 13.53 -10.69 3.06
C ILE A 143 12.09 -10.95 2.63
N VAL A 144 11.13 -10.59 3.47
CA VAL A 144 9.70 -10.89 3.25
C VAL A 144 9.12 -10.03 2.11
N ALA A 145 9.44 -8.74 2.05
CA ALA A 145 8.83 -7.85 1.06
C ALA A 145 9.11 -8.22 -0.42
N PRO A 146 10.35 -8.51 -0.86
CA PRO A 146 10.59 -8.91 -2.25
C PRO A 146 9.92 -10.26 -2.58
N LEU A 147 9.87 -11.20 -1.62
CA LEU A 147 9.14 -12.46 -1.80
C LEU A 147 7.64 -12.21 -1.98
N VAL A 148 7.04 -11.37 -1.13
CA VAL A 148 5.62 -10.99 -1.24
C VAL A 148 5.33 -10.26 -2.56
N LEU A 149 6.21 -9.34 -2.99
CA LEU A 149 6.09 -8.68 -4.29
C LEU A 149 6.17 -9.66 -5.46
N ALA A 150 7.10 -10.61 -5.40
CA ALA A 150 7.23 -11.65 -6.42
C ALA A 150 5.97 -12.53 -6.49
N ILE A 151 5.43 -12.95 -5.34
CA ILE A 151 4.18 -13.71 -5.25
C ILE A 151 3.00 -12.88 -5.79
N ALA A 152 2.88 -11.63 -5.37
CA ALA A 152 1.80 -10.73 -5.81
C ALA A 152 1.87 -10.48 -7.33
N GLY A 153 3.07 -10.32 -7.88
CA GLY A 153 3.30 -10.19 -9.32
C GLY A 153 3.00 -11.49 -10.07
N PHE A 154 3.42 -12.64 -9.54
CA PHE A 154 3.14 -13.95 -10.13
C PHE A 154 1.64 -14.23 -10.19
N ILE A 155 0.91 -14.04 -9.08
CA ILE A 155 -0.54 -14.23 -9.02
C ILE A 155 -1.23 -13.32 -10.05
N MET A 156 -0.89 -12.03 -10.10
CA MET A 156 -1.54 -11.07 -10.99
C MET A 156 -1.23 -11.32 -12.47
N LEU A 157 0.03 -11.63 -12.80
CA LEU A 157 0.53 -11.63 -14.18
C LEU A 157 0.57 -13.02 -14.82
N LYS A 158 0.72 -14.09 -14.03
CA LYS A 158 1.01 -15.44 -14.53
C LYS A 158 -0.08 -16.47 -14.22
N THR A 159 -1.10 -16.15 -13.43
CA THR A 159 -2.18 -17.11 -13.11
C THR A 159 -3.49 -16.82 -13.85
N PRO A 160 -4.35 -17.84 -14.07
CA PRO A 160 -5.69 -17.63 -14.63
C PRO A 160 -6.58 -16.79 -13.72
N TYR A 161 -6.34 -16.81 -12.40
CA TYR A 161 -7.02 -15.93 -11.46
C TYR A 161 -6.71 -14.45 -11.75
N GLY A 162 -5.43 -14.10 -11.90
CA GLY A 162 -5.01 -12.74 -12.25
C GLY A 162 -5.51 -12.27 -13.62
N LEU A 163 -5.64 -13.20 -14.59
CA LEU A 163 -6.28 -12.91 -15.88
C LEU A 163 -7.77 -12.54 -15.70
N ARG A 164 -8.53 -13.32 -14.93
CA ARG A 164 -9.95 -13.07 -14.65
C ARG A 164 -10.14 -11.75 -13.91
N LEU A 165 -9.33 -11.49 -12.88
CA LEU A 165 -9.40 -10.27 -12.09
C LEU A 165 -9.23 -9.04 -13.00
N ARG A 166 -8.21 -9.03 -13.86
CA ARG A 166 -7.99 -7.94 -14.83
C ARG A 166 -9.13 -7.81 -15.83
N ALA A 167 -9.62 -8.91 -16.39
CA ALA A 167 -10.74 -8.90 -17.33
C ALA A 167 -12.01 -8.28 -16.72
N TYR A 168 -12.33 -8.62 -15.46
CA TYR A 168 -13.51 -8.07 -14.77
C TYR A 168 -13.40 -6.59 -14.41
N SER A 169 -12.20 -6.00 -14.44
CA SER A 169 -12.01 -4.55 -14.30
C SER A 169 -12.40 -3.78 -15.56
N GLU A 170 -12.22 -4.37 -16.75
CA GLU A 170 -12.47 -3.73 -18.04
C GLU A 170 -13.97 -3.65 -18.38
N THR A 171 -14.78 -4.51 -17.77
CA THR A 171 -16.24 -4.49 -17.91
C THR A 171 -16.93 -4.26 -16.55
N PRO A 172 -16.96 -3.02 -16.02
CA PRO A 172 -17.63 -2.72 -14.75
C PRO A 172 -19.11 -3.07 -14.75
N ALA A 173 -19.75 -3.08 -15.92
CA ALA A 173 -21.15 -3.47 -16.10
C ALA A 173 -21.42 -4.94 -15.74
N LEU A 174 -20.43 -5.84 -15.88
CA LEU A 174 -20.58 -7.25 -15.50
C LEU A 174 -20.76 -7.44 -14.00
N ALA A 175 -20.46 -6.47 -13.14
CA ALA A 175 -20.83 -6.55 -11.74
C ALA A 175 -22.33 -6.27 -11.49
N ARG A 176 -23.01 -5.59 -12.43
CA ARG A 176 -24.43 -5.21 -12.30
C ARG A 176 -25.38 -6.37 -12.63
N ARG A 177 -24.92 -7.32 -13.45
CA ARG A 177 -25.72 -8.46 -13.97
C ARG A 177 -24.94 -9.78 -14.06
N GLY A 178 -23.68 -9.80 -13.65
CA GLY A 178 -22.83 -10.98 -13.80
C GLY A 178 -23.04 -11.99 -12.67
N PRO A 179 -22.64 -13.24 -12.90
CA PRO A 179 -22.80 -14.32 -11.94
C PRO A 179 -22.04 -14.00 -10.64
N GLY A 180 -22.52 -14.53 -9.50
CA GLY A 180 -21.89 -14.31 -8.18
C GLY A 180 -20.39 -14.57 -8.14
N ARG A 181 -19.87 -15.41 -9.05
CA ARG A 181 -18.44 -15.61 -9.27
C ARG A 181 -17.65 -14.32 -9.55
N VAL A 182 -18.21 -13.33 -10.24
CA VAL A 182 -17.55 -12.05 -10.53
C VAL A 182 -17.34 -11.25 -9.24
N VAL A 183 -18.37 -11.19 -8.39
CA VAL A 183 -18.32 -10.52 -7.08
C VAL A 183 -17.24 -11.14 -6.20
N TRP A 184 -17.20 -12.48 -6.13
CA TRP A 184 -16.18 -13.20 -5.36
C TRP A 184 -14.75 -12.96 -5.86
N VAL A 185 -14.54 -12.90 -7.18
CA VAL A 185 -13.21 -12.61 -7.74
C VAL A 185 -12.78 -11.18 -7.40
N ARG A 186 -13.69 -10.20 -7.43
CA ARG A 186 -13.39 -8.81 -7.02
C ARG A 186 -13.08 -8.69 -5.53
N LEU A 187 -13.90 -9.30 -4.67
CA LEU A 187 -13.69 -9.26 -3.22
C LEU A 187 -12.38 -9.97 -2.81
N SER A 188 -12.09 -11.13 -3.41
CA SER A 188 -10.81 -11.81 -3.18
C SER A 188 -9.61 -10.99 -3.69
N GLY A 189 -9.77 -10.26 -4.80
CA GLY A 189 -8.71 -9.38 -5.32
C GLY A 189 -8.40 -8.23 -4.35
N ALA A 190 -9.43 -7.61 -3.79
CA ALA A 190 -9.26 -6.57 -2.77
C ALA A 190 -8.69 -7.12 -1.46
N ALA A 191 -9.11 -8.32 -1.04
CA ALA A 191 -8.55 -8.99 0.13
C ALA A 191 -7.05 -9.29 -0.06
N LEU A 192 -6.63 -9.80 -1.23
CA LEU A 192 -5.21 -9.98 -1.56
C LEU A 192 -4.47 -8.65 -1.54
N GLY A 193 -5.04 -7.60 -2.14
CA GLY A 193 -4.48 -6.25 -2.10
C GLY A 193 -4.28 -5.72 -0.68
N ALA A 194 -5.20 -6.02 0.23
CA ALA A 194 -5.11 -5.66 1.64
C ALA A 194 -4.02 -6.46 2.37
N LEU A 195 -3.88 -7.75 2.07
CA LEU A 195 -2.81 -8.58 2.64
C LEU A 195 -1.42 -8.09 2.23
N TRP A 196 -1.26 -7.54 1.02
CA TRP A 196 0.00 -6.90 0.60
C TRP A 196 0.33 -5.64 1.40
N ALA A 197 -0.68 -4.94 1.95
CA ALA A 197 -0.49 -3.76 2.79
C ALA A 197 -0.01 -4.09 4.22
N VAL A 198 -0.22 -5.31 4.70
CA VAL A 198 0.17 -5.74 6.06
C VAL A 198 1.69 -5.69 6.28
N PRO A 199 2.54 -6.32 5.44
CA PRO A 199 3.99 -6.21 5.58
C PRO A 199 4.48 -4.77 5.35
N ALA A 200 3.80 -3.98 4.51
CA ALA A 200 4.14 -2.56 4.35
C ALA A 200 3.89 -1.77 5.64
N ALA A 201 2.75 -1.97 6.30
CA ALA A 201 2.44 -1.36 7.59
C ALA A 201 3.47 -1.76 8.66
N ALA A 202 3.84 -3.04 8.72
CA ALA A 202 4.86 -3.53 9.66
C ALA A 202 6.23 -2.85 9.45
N ILE A 203 6.66 -2.71 8.19
CA ILE A 203 7.91 -2.03 7.84
C ILE A 203 7.84 -0.55 8.23
N LEU A 204 6.74 0.14 7.90
CA LEU A 204 6.59 1.57 8.15
C LEU A 204 6.55 1.89 9.66
N LEU A 205 5.87 1.08 10.46
CA LEU A 205 5.87 1.22 11.92
C LEU A 205 7.25 0.97 12.52
N ARG A 206 8.06 0.08 11.92
CA ARG A 206 9.44 -0.16 12.38
C ARG A 206 10.38 0.99 12.04
N VAL A 207 10.28 1.53 10.82
CA VAL A 207 11.17 2.62 10.36
C VAL A 207 10.79 3.96 11.01
N HIS A 208 9.50 4.21 11.23
CA HIS A 208 8.98 5.46 11.79
C HIS A 208 8.00 5.18 12.96
N PRO A 209 8.49 4.68 14.11
CA PRO A 209 7.63 4.24 15.21
C PRO A 209 6.80 5.37 15.82
N ALA A 210 7.33 6.60 15.86
CA ALA A 210 6.67 7.75 16.44
C ALA A 210 5.57 8.38 15.56
N SER A 211 5.39 7.91 14.31
CA SER A 211 4.43 8.52 13.37
C SER A 211 3.69 7.47 12.55
N ALA A 212 2.36 7.50 12.62
CA ALA A 212 1.54 6.68 11.74
C ALA A 212 1.73 7.08 10.26
N PRO A 213 1.76 6.10 9.33
CA PRO A 213 2.08 6.32 7.92
C PRO A 213 0.92 6.92 7.10
N PHE A 214 0.34 8.03 7.54
CA PHE A 214 -0.79 8.65 6.84
C PHE A 214 -0.42 9.12 5.42
N GLY A 215 -1.31 8.86 4.47
CA GLY A 215 -1.23 9.28 3.07
C GLY A 215 -0.28 8.48 2.19
N LEU A 216 0.45 7.50 2.74
CA LEU A 216 1.43 6.71 1.95
C LEU A 216 0.76 5.75 0.95
N GLY A 217 -0.46 5.31 1.20
CA GLY A 217 -1.26 4.57 0.23
C GLY A 217 -1.59 5.43 -1.00
N TYR A 218 -1.85 6.73 -0.82
CA TYR A 218 -2.07 7.65 -1.94
C TYR A 218 -0.78 7.96 -2.72
N VAL A 219 0.35 8.07 -2.03
CA VAL A 219 1.68 8.18 -2.68
C VAL A 219 1.97 6.93 -3.51
N ALA A 220 1.68 5.74 -2.97
CA ALA A 220 1.84 4.47 -3.67
C ALA A 220 0.89 4.34 -4.87
N LEU A 221 -0.36 4.82 -4.75
CA LEU A 221 -1.30 4.91 -5.87
C LEU A 221 -0.76 5.82 -6.99
N ALA A 222 -0.16 6.95 -6.66
CA ALA A 222 0.48 7.82 -7.64
C ALA A 222 1.63 7.11 -8.37
N CYS A 223 2.41 6.28 -7.66
CA CYS A 223 3.44 5.42 -8.26
C CYS A 223 2.82 4.38 -9.22
N ALA A 224 1.69 3.77 -8.84
CA ALA A 224 0.96 2.84 -9.70
C ALA A 224 0.43 3.52 -10.97
N VAL A 225 -0.09 4.74 -10.85
CA VAL A 225 -0.57 5.56 -11.98
C VAL A 225 0.61 5.95 -12.89
N ALA A 226 1.72 6.43 -12.34
CA ALA A 226 2.95 6.72 -13.09
C ALA A 226 3.49 5.49 -13.81
N GLY A 227 3.41 4.33 -13.16
CA GLY A 227 3.72 3.02 -13.73
C GLY A 227 2.66 2.48 -14.69
N ARG A 228 1.62 3.25 -15.02
CA ARG A 228 0.52 2.89 -15.94
C ARG A 228 -0.17 1.57 -15.53
N TRP A 229 -0.33 1.35 -14.23
CA TRP A 229 -0.90 0.14 -13.64
C TRP A 229 -0.12 -1.14 -13.95
N GLY A 230 1.13 -1.02 -14.40
CA GLY A 230 2.07 -2.13 -14.55
C GLY A 230 2.77 -2.42 -13.23
N PHE A 231 2.94 -3.70 -12.90
CA PHE A 231 3.51 -4.13 -11.62
C PHE A 231 4.97 -3.70 -11.46
N LEU A 232 5.83 -4.06 -12.42
CA LEU A 232 7.25 -3.70 -12.40
C LEU A 232 7.49 -2.17 -12.45
N PRO A 233 6.87 -1.39 -13.37
CA PRO A 233 7.09 0.05 -13.38
C PRO A 233 6.54 0.74 -12.12
N ALA A 234 5.45 0.26 -11.52
CA ALA A 234 4.96 0.81 -10.24
C ALA A 234 5.96 0.59 -9.09
N ILE A 235 6.55 -0.62 -9.02
CA ILE A 235 7.62 -0.94 -8.06
C ILE A 235 8.84 -0.03 -8.28
N LEU A 236 9.25 0.20 -9.53
CA LEU A 236 10.38 1.10 -9.82
C LEU A 236 10.07 2.56 -9.45
N MET A 237 8.86 3.05 -9.74
CA MET A 237 8.44 4.41 -9.40
C MET A 237 8.37 4.68 -7.90
N SER A 238 8.15 3.64 -7.08
CA SER A 238 8.16 3.78 -5.62
C SER A 238 9.52 4.20 -5.03
N ALA A 239 10.62 4.07 -5.80
CA ALA A 239 11.95 4.50 -5.37
C ALA A 239 12.03 6.01 -5.12
N GLY A 240 11.33 6.84 -5.92
CA GLY A 240 11.37 8.29 -5.77
C GLY A 240 10.87 8.76 -4.39
N PRO A 241 9.62 8.43 -4.01
CA PRO A 241 9.10 8.77 -2.68
C PRO A 241 9.90 8.14 -1.54
N ALA A 242 10.43 6.93 -1.72
CA ALA A 242 11.27 6.27 -0.73
C ALA A 242 12.57 7.03 -0.45
N ILE A 243 13.28 7.48 -1.48
CA ILE A 243 14.49 8.33 -1.33
C ILE A 243 14.15 9.56 -0.50
N LEU A 244 13.08 10.29 -0.83
CA LEU A 244 12.71 11.51 -0.12
C LEU A 244 12.42 11.25 1.37
N ARG A 245 11.77 10.15 1.69
CA ARG A 245 11.41 9.81 3.07
C ARG A 245 12.62 9.36 3.90
N THR A 246 13.60 8.72 3.28
CA THR A 246 14.85 8.32 3.96
C THR A 246 15.69 9.50 4.41
N LEU A 247 15.48 10.68 3.81
CA LEU A 247 16.18 11.89 4.18
C LEU A 247 15.59 12.58 5.42
N ARG A 248 14.38 12.20 5.87
CA ARG A 248 13.68 12.86 6.99
C ARG A 248 14.49 12.91 8.29
N PRO A 249 15.20 11.85 8.75
CA PRO A 249 15.95 11.88 10.00
C PRO A 249 17.10 12.90 10.04
N TYR A 250 17.56 13.40 8.89
CA TYR A 250 18.71 14.33 8.81
C TYR A 250 18.34 15.78 9.00
N VAL A 251 17.05 16.10 8.99
CA VAL A 251 16.59 17.48 9.15
C VAL A 251 15.76 17.56 10.43
N PRO A 252 16.12 18.46 11.37
CA PRO A 252 15.40 18.57 12.63
C PRO A 252 13.91 18.82 12.38
N ALA A 253 13.08 18.05 13.09
CA ALA A 253 11.64 18.20 13.04
C ALA A 253 11.23 19.65 13.39
N GLY A 254 10.20 20.16 12.72
CA GLY A 254 9.70 21.53 12.93
C GLY A 254 10.50 22.64 12.26
N THR A 255 11.65 22.35 11.64
CA THR A 255 12.32 23.32 10.75
C THR A 255 11.63 23.41 9.40
N ALA A 256 11.80 24.53 8.68
CA ALA A 256 11.29 24.68 7.32
C ALA A 256 11.74 23.55 6.38
N GLY A 257 12.99 23.09 6.53
CA GLY A 257 13.53 21.94 5.79
C GLY A 257 12.85 20.62 6.15
N GLY A 258 12.57 20.39 7.43
CA GLY A 258 11.89 19.18 7.91
C GLY A 258 10.46 19.11 7.37
N ILE A 259 9.73 20.22 7.46
CA ILE A 259 8.36 20.34 6.91
C ILE A 259 8.37 20.11 5.38
N ALA A 260 9.36 20.68 4.68
CA ALA A 260 9.50 20.50 3.24
C ALA A 260 9.76 19.02 2.88
N LEU A 261 10.62 18.31 3.61
CA LEU A 261 10.88 16.89 3.41
C LEU A 261 9.67 16.01 3.77
N GLU A 262 8.85 16.43 4.72
CA GLU A 262 7.60 15.73 5.02
C GLU A 262 6.60 15.81 3.88
N ALA A 263 6.47 16.98 3.25
CA ALA A 263 5.59 17.24 2.11
C ALA A 263 6.16 16.70 0.78
N ALA A 264 7.48 16.58 0.65
CA ALA A 264 8.17 16.19 -0.59
C ALA A 264 7.61 14.93 -1.30
N PRO A 265 7.31 13.80 -0.63
CA PRO A 265 6.75 12.63 -1.32
C PRO A 265 5.36 12.90 -1.93
N PHE A 266 4.56 13.78 -1.34
CA PHE A 266 3.24 14.16 -1.86
C PHE A 266 3.38 15.13 -3.04
N VAL A 267 4.34 16.06 -2.98
CA VAL A 267 4.67 16.92 -4.11
C VAL A 267 5.14 16.08 -5.30
N LEU A 268 6.01 15.09 -5.06
CA LEU A 268 6.44 14.15 -6.09
C LEU A 268 5.26 13.32 -6.65
N ALA A 269 4.34 12.88 -5.79
CA ALA A 269 3.12 12.20 -6.22
C ALA A 269 2.26 13.08 -7.14
N LEU A 270 2.13 14.38 -6.85
CA LEU A 270 1.45 15.33 -7.74
C LEU A 270 2.17 15.45 -9.10
N PHE A 271 3.50 15.53 -9.11
CA PHE A 271 4.28 15.52 -10.35
C PHE A 271 4.04 14.23 -11.15
N TYR A 272 4.03 13.07 -10.48
CA TYR A 272 3.71 11.79 -11.10
C TYR A 272 2.33 11.82 -11.78
N LEU A 273 1.32 12.30 -11.07
CA LEU A 273 -0.03 12.42 -11.62
C LEU A 273 -0.08 13.41 -12.79
N VAL A 274 0.52 14.60 -12.70
CA VAL A 274 0.44 15.62 -13.76
C VAL A 274 1.19 15.19 -15.03
N LEU A 275 2.40 14.65 -14.90
CA LEU A 275 3.27 14.35 -16.04
C LEU A 275 2.88 13.06 -16.75
N PHE A 276 2.48 12.03 -16.00
CA PHE A 276 2.22 10.71 -16.56
C PHE A 276 0.74 10.46 -16.89
N SER A 277 -0.22 11.23 -16.32
CA SER A 277 -1.64 11.11 -16.71
C SER A 277 -1.94 11.69 -18.10
N ARG A 278 -1.29 12.80 -18.48
CA ARG A 278 -1.61 13.56 -19.70
C ARG A 278 -1.36 12.80 -21.00
N ARG A 279 -0.50 11.78 -21.01
CA ARG A 279 -0.24 10.95 -22.19
C ARG A 279 -1.32 9.89 -22.44
N ALA A 280 -2.08 9.49 -21.43
CA ALA A 280 -3.16 8.51 -21.56
C ALA A 280 -4.37 9.05 -22.34
N LEU A 281 -4.74 10.33 -22.12
CA LEU A 281 -5.84 10.99 -22.83
C LEU A 281 -5.52 11.22 -24.31
N ARG A 282 -4.25 11.45 -24.67
CA ARG A 282 -3.83 11.63 -26.07
C ARG A 282 -3.95 10.35 -26.90
N ALA A 283 -3.82 9.17 -26.31
CA ALA A 283 -3.95 7.89 -27.01
C ALA A 283 -5.42 7.52 -27.32
N SER A 284 -6.36 7.94 -26.48
CA SER A 284 -7.81 7.72 -26.68
C SER A 284 -8.37 8.55 -27.86
N GLY A 285 -7.73 9.67 -28.21
CA GLY A 285 -8.14 10.51 -29.34
C GLY A 285 -7.87 9.94 -30.74
N SER A 286 -7.18 8.79 -30.87
CA SER A 286 -6.67 8.31 -32.17
C SER A 286 -7.50 7.19 -32.83
N ARG A 287 -8.66 6.79 -32.30
CA ARG A 287 -9.59 5.94 -33.07
C ARG A 287 -11.02 6.15 -32.58
N LYS A 288 -11.72 7.12 -33.17
CA LYS A 288 -13.18 6.97 -33.33
C LYS A 288 -13.38 5.75 -34.23
N SER A 289 -13.51 4.55 -33.64
CA SER A 289 -14.20 3.49 -34.37
C SER A 289 -15.60 4.02 -34.58
N ARG A 290 -15.95 4.29 -35.84
CA ARG A 290 -17.34 4.40 -36.26
C ARG A 290 -17.99 3.07 -35.86
N LEU A 291 -18.63 3.04 -34.70
CA LEU A 291 -19.63 2.04 -34.43
C LEU A 291 -20.93 2.71 -34.88
N ASP A 292 -21.49 2.16 -35.95
CA ASP A 292 -22.78 2.55 -36.48
C ASP A 292 -23.84 2.53 -35.37
N PRO A 293 -24.74 3.52 -35.33
CA PRO A 293 -25.90 3.49 -34.45
C PRO A 293 -26.96 2.44 -34.85
N ASP A 294 -26.71 1.64 -35.88
CA ASP A 294 -27.70 0.71 -36.49
C ASP A 294 -27.50 -0.77 -36.13
N VAL A 295 -26.74 -1.10 -35.08
CA VAL A 295 -26.71 -2.48 -34.56
C VAL A 295 -27.37 -2.54 -33.18
N LEU A 296 -28.64 -2.97 -33.24
CA LEU A 296 -29.59 -3.28 -32.17
C LEU A 296 -29.03 -4.21 -31.09
#